data_AF-A0A5B1QNY8-F1
#
_entry.id   AF-A0A5B1QNY8-F1
#
_cell.length_a   1.000
_cell.length_b   1.000
_cell.length_c   1.000
_cell.angle_alpha   90.00
_cell.angle_beta   90.00
_cell.angle_gamma   90.00
#
_symmetry.space_group_name_H-M   'P 1'
#
loop_
_entity.id
_entity.type
_entity.pdbx_description
1 polymer ?
#
loop_
_entity_poly.entity_id
_entity_poly.type
_entity_poly.pdbx_seq_one_letter_code
_entity_poly.pdbx_strand_id
1 'polypeptide(L)'
;MERDLQQYNAPLDEWKECEHKWIAKASDLLWLWKDINNPYEPMQGSAPTQKQALAALNREINQERAATGSQPAQMRVQLMEWTLDIEQKQLKITSLVTEYKKDEGYDELINTIESEQQGLLNDLFTWEGLFEEVAGPIMARLEKKQAFATVECVLLPSQLNVQPEAILLPVPSCLASEICDSPELKPLRAAELKLREGRLHDLLEEIRLHVTLQSLLYHSSKKHSVGQAGKTRTGHAMEASRETVQALHDEYNFMRPLATDCRAPILEHGQKARSWQEKERDAPKEVEKYMMEHASNLFFH
;
A
#
# COMPACT_ATOMS: atom_id res chain seq x y z
N MET A 1 2.04 20.19 21.33
CA MET A 1 3.41 20.70 21.05
C MET A 1 3.55 20.68 19.53
N GLU A 2 2.99 21.69 18.86
CA GLU A 2 3.06 21.82 17.40
C GLU A 2 4.51 22.11 17.03
N ARG A 3 5.19 21.12 16.43
CA ARG A 3 6.50 21.37 15.83
C ARG A 3 6.25 22.21 14.59
N ASP A 4 6.72 23.45 14.65
CA ASP A 4 6.57 24.43 13.59
C ASP A 4 7.22 23.90 12.30
N LEU A 5 6.41 23.66 11.27
CA LEU A 5 6.85 23.18 9.95
C LEU A 5 7.91 24.08 9.31
N GLN A 6 8.06 25.31 9.82
CA GLN A 6 9.15 26.23 9.47
C GLN A 6 10.55 25.68 9.76
N GLN A 7 10.72 24.77 10.72
CA GLN A 7 12.02 24.18 11.02
C GLN A 7 12.57 23.26 9.92
N TYR A 8 11.72 22.81 8.99
CA TYR A 8 12.11 21.84 7.96
C TYR A 8 12.59 22.44 6.64
N ASN A 9 12.70 23.78 6.51
CA ASN A 9 13.01 24.43 5.23
C ASN A 9 12.13 23.93 4.06
N ALA A 10 10.93 23.41 4.38
CA ALA A 10 9.97 23.02 3.38
C ALA A 10 9.40 24.31 2.78
N PRO A 11 9.34 24.46 1.46
CA PRO A 11 8.87 25.68 0.80
C PRO A 11 7.34 25.78 0.94
N LEU A 12 6.88 26.04 2.15
CA LEU A 12 5.47 26.02 2.54
C LEU A 12 4.70 27.13 1.82
N ASP A 13 5.34 28.27 1.60
CA ASP A 13 4.74 29.41 0.90
C ASP A 13 4.60 29.13 -0.59
N GLU A 14 5.60 28.53 -1.22
CA GLU A 14 5.52 28.10 -2.62
C GLU A 14 4.44 27.02 -2.81
N TRP A 15 4.35 26.08 -1.85
CA TRP A 15 3.33 25.04 -1.84
C TRP A 15 1.92 25.63 -1.72
N LYS A 16 1.69 26.55 -0.77
CA LYS A 16 0.41 27.26 -0.60
C LYS A 16 0.03 28.07 -1.82
N GLU A 17 1.01 28.66 -2.51
CA GLU A 17 0.78 29.39 -3.74
C GLU A 17 0.38 28.45 -4.89
N CYS A 18 1.02 27.29 -4.99
CA CYS A 18 0.64 26.24 -5.95
C CYS A 18 -0.74 25.66 -5.64
N GLU A 19 -1.06 25.43 -4.36
CA GLU A 19 -2.36 24.99 -3.87
C GLU A 19 -3.47 25.98 -4.24
N HIS A 20 -3.27 27.27 -3.97
CA HIS A 20 -4.25 28.29 -4.36
C HIS A 20 -4.48 28.34 -5.87
N LYS A 21 -3.40 28.27 -6.66
CA LYS A 21 -3.48 28.24 -8.13
C LYS A 21 -4.21 27.00 -8.63
N TRP A 22 -4.01 25.86 -8.00
CA TRP A 22 -4.69 24.61 -8.33
C TRP A 22 -6.17 24.67 -7.96
N ILE A 23 -6.51 25.04 -6.73
CA ILE A 23 -7.91 25.14 -6.26
C ILE A 23 -8.71 26.12 -7.12
N ALA A 24 -8.14 27.30 -7.41
CA ALA A 24 -8.80 28.33 -8.21
C ALA A 24 -9.08 27.86 -9.65
N LYS A 25 -8.23 26.98 -10.20
CA LYS A 25 -8.40 26.42 -11.54
C LYS A 25 -9.24 25.13 -11.56
N ALA A 26 -9.20 24.32 -10.51
CA ALA A 26 -10.02 23.12 -10.36
C ALA A 26 -11.52 23.47 -10.30
N SER A 27 -11.86 24.68 -9.85
CA SER A 27 -13.23 25.21 -9.89
C SER A 27 -13.68 25.69 -11.28
N ASP A 28 -12.80 25.72 -12.29
CA ASP A 28 -13.10 26.25 -13.63
C ASP A 28 -13.42 25.11 -14.60
N LEU A 29 -14.71 24.86 -14.86
CA LEU A 29 -15.26 23.72 -15.61
C LEU A 29 -14.77 23.60 -17.08
N LEU A 30 -14.15 24.65 -17.62
CA LEU A 30 -13.76 24.74 -19.03
C LEU A 30 -12.29 24.36 -19.32
N TRP A 31 -11.49 24.06 -18.29
CA TRP A 31 -10.06 23.85 -18.45
C TRP A 31 -9.65 22.40 -18.75
N LEU A 32 -8.65 22.25 -19.62
CA LEU A 32 -7.96 20.98 -19.89
C LEU A 32 -6.96 20.70 -18.77
N TRP A 33 -7.12 19.58 -18.06
CA TRP A 33 -6.37 19.17 -16.87
C TRP A 33 -4.86 18.93 -17.08
N LYS A 34 -4.33 19.17 -18.30
CA LYS A 34 -2.97 18.78 -18.70
C LYS A 34 -1.87 19.78 -18.32
N ASP A 35 -2.22 21.03 -18.01
CA ASP A 35 -1.25 22.12 -17.88
C ASP A 35 -1.12 22.70 -16.45
N ILE A 36 -1.69 22.03 -15.45
CA ILE A 36 -1.62 22.48 -14.05
C ILE A 36 -0.82 21.45 -13.28
N ASN A 37 0.33 21.86 -12.75
CA ASN A 37 1.03 21.06 -11.74
C ASN A 37 0.12 20.94 -10.53
N ASN A 38 -0.43 19.75 -10.35
CA ASN A 38 -1.14 19.41 -9.14
C ASN A 38 -0.11 19.44 -7.98
N PRO A 39 -0.23 20.34 -7.00
CA PRO A 39 0.68 20.40 -5.85
C PRO A 39 0.56 19.15 -4.97
N TYR A 40 -0.46 18.34 -5.23
CA TYR A 40 -0.65 17.02 -4.68
C TYR A 40 -0.04 15.90 -5.54
N GLU A 41 0.22 16.12 -6.84
CA GLU A 41 1.03 15.17 -7.62
C GLU A 41 2.50 15.30 -7.21
N PRO A 42 3.20 14.19 -7.02
CA PRO A 42 4.59 14.24 -6.62
C PRO A 42 5.41 14.79 -7.80
N MET A 43 6.29 15.77 -7.51
CA MET A 43 7.07 16.44 -8.53
C MET A 43 7.86 15.45 -9.39
N GLN A 44 8.03 15.74 -10.68
CA GLN A 44 8.87 14.96 -11.59
C GLN A 44 10.23 14.68 -10.95
N GLY A 45 10.49 13.42 -10.60
CA GLY A 45 11.57 12.99 -9.69
C GLY A 45 11.09 12.16 -8.49
N SER A 46 9.79 11.96 -8.35
CA SER A 46 9.16 11.08 -7.36
C SER A 46 9.55 9.60 -7.56
N ALA A 47 9.53 8.83 -6.47
CA ALA A 47 9.70 7.38 -6.53
C ALA A 47 8.75 6.77 -7.59
N PRO A 48 9.19 5.76 -8.34
CA PRO A 48 8.37 5.17 -9.39
C PRO A 48 7.14 4.50 -8.78
N THR A 49 5.96 4.63 -9.37
CA THR A 49 4.78 3.85 -8.95
C THR A 49 5.02 2.34 -9.13
N GLN A 50 4.25 1.47 -8.47
CA GLN A 50 4.40 0.00 -8.64
C GLN A 50 4.33 -0.39 -10.13
N LYS A 51 3.39 0.21 -10.87
CA LYS A 51 3.23 -0.01 -12.31
C LYS A 51 4.46 0.45 -13.11
N GLN A 52 5.05 1.58 -12.76
CA GLN A 52 6.27 2.08 -13.40
C GLN A 52 7.48 1.20 -13.06
N ALA A 53 7.59 0.73 -11.82
CA ALA A 53 8.63 -0.19 -11.38
C ALA A 53 8.54 -1.54 -12.11
N LEU A 54 7.34 -2.12 -12.24
CA LEU A 54 7.11 -3.32 -13.06
C LEU A 54 7.43 -3.10 -14.54
N ALA A 55 7.05 -1.94 -15.10
CA ALA A 55 7.35 -1.62 -16.49
C ALA A 55 8.87 -1.47 -16.73
N ALA A 56 9.59 -0.85 -15.79
CA ALA A 56 11.04 -0.73 -15.84
C ALA A 56 11.72 -2.10 -15.77
N LEU A 57 11.27 -2.96 -14.85
CA LEU A 57 11.75 -4.33 -14.71
C LEU A 57 11.55 -5.14 -16.00
N ASN A 58 10.36 -5.08 -16.57
CA ASN A 58 10.05 -5.74 -17.84
C ASN A 58 10.91 -5.23 -18.99
N ARG A 59 11.27 -3.94 -19.00
CA ARG A 59 12.21 -3.39 -20.01
C ARG A 59 13.62 -3.92 -19.81
N GLU A 60 14.15 -3.90 -18.59
CA GLU A 60 15.48 -4.46 -18.26
C GLU A 60 15.58 -5.92 -18.70
N ILE A 61 14.53 -6.71 -18.44
CA ILE A 61 14.49 -8.13 -18.76
C ILE A 61 14.34 -8.40 -20.26
N ASN A 62 13.57 -7.59 -20.98
CA ASN A 62 13.50 -7.70 -22.43
C ASN A 62 14.83 -7.36 -23.10
N GLN A 63 15.63 -6.45 -22.52
CA GLN A 63 16.99 -6.17 -22.97
C GLN A 63 17.93 -7.35 -22.69
N GLU A 64 17.89 -7.93 -21.48
CA GLU A 64 18.65 -9.15 -21.16
C GLU A 64 18.27 -10.32 -22.06
N ARG A 65 16.99 -10.47 -22.40
CA ARG A 65 16.52 -11.50 -23.31
C ARG A 65 17.01 -11.28 -24.72
N ALA A 66 17.00 -10.05 -25.23
CA ALA A 66 17.55 -9.72 -26.54
C ALA A 66 19.06 -10.03 -26.61
N ALA A 67 19.79 -9.88 -25.49
CA ALA A 67 21.21 -10.19 -25.41
C ALA A 67 21.52 -11.68 -25.22
N THR A 68 20.70 -12.41 -24.45
CA THR A 68 21.07 -13.74 -23.90
C THR A 68 20.07 -14.86 -24.22
N GLY A 69 18.88 -14.53 -24.76
CA GLY A 69 17.82 -15.51 -25.09
C GLY A 69 17.19 -16.24 -23.90
N SER A 70 17.41 -15.76 -22.67
CA SER A 70 17.19 -16.53 -21.43
C SER A 70 15.73 -16.47 -20.91
N GLN A 71 15.05 -17.61 -20.84
CA GLN A 71 13.77 -17.82 -20.13
C GLN A 71 13.79 -17.45 -18.61
N PRO A 72 14.87 -17.72 -17.85
CA PRO A 72 14.97 -17.40 -16.42
C PRO A 72 14.59 -15.97 -16.03
N ALA A 73 14.82 -14.99 -16.92
CA ALA A 73 14.53 -13.60 -16.63
C ALA A 73 13.03 -13.33 -16.50
N GLN A 74 12.18 -13.96 -17.33
CA GLN A 74 10.73 -13.79 -17.27
C GLN A 74 10.14 -14.42 -15.99
N MET A 75 10.67 -15.58 -15.58
CA MET A 75 10.23 -16.26 -14.37
C MET A 75 10.52 -15.46 -13.11
N ARG A 76 11.61 -14.68 -13.10
CA ARG A 76 11.92 -13.73 -12.02
C ARG A 76 10.84 -12.65 -11.86
N VAL A 77 10.32 -12.09 -12.96
CA VAL A 77 9.21 -11.12 -12.90
C VAL A 77 7.97 -11.77 -12.33
N GLN A 78 7.61 -12.92 -12.88
CA GLN A 78 6.42 -13.66 -12.46
C GLN A 78 6.49 -13.99 -10.98
N LEU A 79 7.65 -14.45 -10.49
CA LEU A 79 7.86 -14.70 -9.07
C LEU A 79 7.58 -13.44 -8.22
N MET A 80 8.07 -12.27 -8.64
CA MET A 80 7.85 -11.02 -7.91
C MET A 80 6.40 -10.54 -7.97
N GLU A 81 5.74 -10.66 -9.13
CA GLU A 81 4.32 -10.34 -9.28
C GLU A 81 3.46 -11.21 -8.36
N TRP A 82 3.66 -12.54 -8.42
CA TRP A 82 2.98 -13.49 -7.54
C TRP A 82 3.23 -13.20 -6.06
N THR A 83 4.48 -12.85 -5.69
CA THR A 83 4.82 -12.50 -4.31
C THR A 83 3.97 -11.34 -3.80
N LEU A 84 3.85 -10.27 -4.60
CA LEU A 84 3.07 -9.09 -4.23
C LEU A 84 1.57 -9.39 -4.16
N ASP A 85 1.06 -10.16 -5.13
CA ASP A 85 -0.36 -10.54 -5.19
C ASP A 85 -0.76 -11.42 -4.01
N ILE A 86 0.10 -12.37 -3.62
CA ILE A 86 -0.10 -13.22 -2.44
C ILE A 86 -0.09 -12.36 -1.18
N GLU A 87 0.90 -11.47 -0.99
CA GLU A 87 0.91 -10.54 0.16
C GLU A 87 -0.38 -9.69 0.23
N GLN A 88 -0.90 -9.23 -0.92
CA GLN A 88 -2.17 -8.49 -0.98
C GLN A 88 -3.36 -9.36 -0.56
N LYS A 89 -3.44 -10.60 -1.03
CA LYS A 89 -4.49 -11.55 -0.63
C LYS A 89 -4.43 -11.91 0.86
N GLN A 90 -3.23 -12.13 1.40
CA GLN A 90 -3.02 -12.36 2.83
C GLN A 90 -3.54 -11.19 3.67
N LEU A 91 -3.25 -9.95 3.26
CA LEU A 91 -3.78 -8.75 3.91
C LEU A 91 -5.31 -8.67 3.82
N LYS A 92 -5.90 -8.98 2.65
CA LYS A 92 -7.35 -8.98 2.45
C LYS A 92 -8.05 -10.02 3.35
N ILE A 93 -7.54 -11.24 3.41
CA ILE A 93 -8.07 -12.30 4.29
C ILE A 93 -7.94 -11.89 5.75
N THR A 94 -6.79 -11.33 6.15
CA THR A 94 -6.61 -10.83 7.52
C THR A 94 -7.66 -9.78 7.88
N SER A 95 -8.00 -8.85 6.98
CA SER A 95 -9.07 -7.88 7.24
C SER A 95 -10.46 -8.53 7.34
N LEU A 96 -10.78 -9.50 6.48
CA LEU A 96 -12.06 -10.21 6.54
C LEU A 96 -12.20 -11.02 7.84
N VAL A 97 -11.13 -11.68 8.28
CA VAL A 97 -11.09 -12.43 9.55
C VAL A 97 -11.28 -11.48 10.74
N THR A 98 -10.68 -10.29 10.70
CA THR A 98 -10.89 -9.29 11.75
C THR A 98 -12.31 -8.74 11.75
N GLU A 99 -12.91 -8.49 10.59
CA GLU A 99 -14.31 -8.09 10.46
C GLU A 99 -15.25 -9.18 11.01
N TYR A 100 -15.01 -10.44 10.68
CA TYR A 100 -15.76 -11.59 11.20
C TYR A 100 -15.69 -11.71 12.72
N LYS A 101 -14.54 -11.40 13.32
CA LYS A 101 -14.38 -11.42 14.79
C LYS A 101 -15.16 -10.32 15.50
N LYS A 102 -15.54 -9.25 14.79
CA LYS A 102 -16.32 -8.13 15.35
C LYS A 102 -17.81 -8.35 15.19
N ASP A 103 -18.23 -8.74 13.99
CA ASP A 103 -19.62 -9.01 13.67
C ASP A 103 -19.88 -10.51 13.87
N GLU A 104 -20.14 -10.92 15.13
CA GLU A 104 -20.43 -12.30 15.50
C GLU A 104 -21.54 -12.91 14.61
N GLY A 105 -21.16 -13.73 13.62
CA GLY A 105 -22.07 -14.70 13.01
C GLY A 105 -22.62 -14.43 11.60
N TYR A 106 -21.87 -13.76 10.71
CA TYR A 106 -22.23 -13.76 9.29
C TYR A 106 -21.68 -14.99 8.55
N ASP A 107 -22.53 -16.00 8.33
CA ASP A 107 -22.20 -17.22 7.57
C ASP A 107 -21.68 -16.92 6.15
N GLU A 108 -22.18 -15.85 5.52
CA GLU A 108 -21.70 -15.40 4.19
C GLU A 108 -20.23 -14.94 4.22
N LEU A 109 -19.79 -14.34 5.33
CA LEU A 109 -18.42 -13.87 5.49
C LEU A 109 -17.46 -15.05 5.67
N ILE A 110 -17.88 -16.09 6.38
CA ILE A 110 -17.12 -17.34 6.53
C ILE A 110 -16.88 -17.97 5.17
N ASN A 111 -17.93 -18.15 4.37
CA ASN A 111 -17.81 -18.72 3.02
C ASN A 111 -16.86 -17.89 2.13
N THR A 112 -16.89 -16.57 2.27
CA THR A 112 -15.97 -15.68 1.55
C THR A 112 -14.53 -15.86 2.01
N ILE A 113 -14.29 -15.93 3.33
CA ILE A 113 -12.96 -16.17 3.91
C ILE A 113 -12.41 -17.52 3.44
N GLU A 114 -13.20 -18.59 3.52
CA GLU A 114 -12.78 -19.94 3.09
C GLU A 114 -12.46 -19.98 1.60
N SER A 115 -13.30 -19.34 0.77
CA SER A 115 -13.05 -19.24 -0.67
C SER A 115 -11.74 -18.49 -0.99
N GLU A 116 -11.48 -17.38 -0.30
CA GLU A 116 -10.26 -16.61 -0.49
C GLU A 116 -9.03 -17.35 0.04
N GLN A 117 -9.14 -18.05 1.18
CA GLN A 117 -8.08 -18.90 1.73
C GLN A 117 -7.73 -20.05 0.78
N GLN A 118 -8.73 -20.69 0.16
CA GLN A 118 -8.48 -21.75 -0.82
C GLN A 118 -7.80 -21.20 -2.08
N GLY A 119 -8.21 -20.00 -2.54
CA GLY A 119 -7.53 -19.29 -3.63
C GLY A 119 -6.07 -19.00 -3.28
N LEU A 120 -5.82 -18.47 -2.08
CA LEU A 120 -4.49 -18.17 -1.58
C LEU A 120 -3.60 -19.41 -1.51
N LEU A 121 -4.12 -20.55 -1.06
CA LEU A 121 -3.37 -21.82 -1.03
C LEU A 121 -2.94 -22.27 -2.44
N ASN A 122 -3.81 -22.13 -3.44
CA ASN A 122 -3.46 -22.47 -4.82
C ASN A 122 -2.38 -21.54 -5.38
N ASP A 123 -2.46 -20.25 -5.03
CA ASP A 123 -1.46 -19.26 -5.43
C ASP A 123 -0.10 -19.53 -4.76
N LEU A 124 -0.11 -19.85 -3.45
CA LEU A 124 1.08 -20.23 -2.70
C LEU A 124 1.78 -21.44 -3.32
N PHE A 125 1.02 -22.47 -3.70
CA PHE A 125 1.57 -23.65 -4.37
C PHE A 125 2.21 -23.30 -5.73
N THR A 126 1.55 -22.43 -6.50
CA THR A 126 2.08 -21.97 -7.80
C THR A 126 3.35 -21.15 -7.62
N TRP A 127 3.35 -20.26 -6.63
CA TRP A 127 4.50 -19.43 -6.27
C TRP A 127 5.66 -20.28 -5.74
N GLU A 128 5.40 -21.33 -4.95
CA GLU A 128 6.40 -22.26 -4.41
C GLU A 128 7.13 -22.97 -5.56
N GLY A 129 6.40 -23.48 -6.55
CA GLY A 129 7.01 -24.09 -7.74
C GLY A 129 7.88 -23.12 -8.54
N LEU A 130 7.43 -21.87 -8.72
CA LEU A 130 8.23 -20.82 -9.37
C LEU A 130 9.47 -20.44 -8.56
N PHE A 131 9.34 -20.38 -7.23
CA PHE A 131 10.43 -20.06 -6.34
C PHE A 131 11.50 -21.16 -6.37
N GLU A 132 11.11 -22.44 -6.32
CA GLU A 132 12.03 -23.56 -6.44
C GLU A 132 12.76 -23.57 -7.78
N GLU A 133 12.07 -23.28 -8.89
CA GLU A 133 12.69 -23.26 -10.21
C GLU A 133 13.70 -22.11 -10.37
N VAL A 134 13.37 -20.92 -9.84
CA VAL A 134 14.22 -19.72 -9.97
C VAL A 134 15.33 -19.69 -8.92
N ALA A 135 14.98 -19.85 -7.64
CA ALA A 135 15.90 -19.70 -6.52
C ALA A 135 16.56 -21.02 -6.11
N GLY A 136 15.92 -22.18 -6.32
CA GLY A 136 16.44 -23.49 -5.91
C GLY A 136 17.84 -23.81 -6.46
N PRO A 137 18.11 -23.65 -7.77
CA PRO A 137 19.45 -23.87 -8.33
C PRO A 137 20.52 -22.90 -7.77
N ILE A 138 20.11 -21.71 -7.35
CA ILE A 138 20.99 -20.71 -6.75
C ILE A 138 21.30 -21.10 -5.31
N MET A 139 20.28 -21.43 -4.53
CA MET A 139 20.39 -21.87 -3.14
C MET A 139 21.24 -23.13 -3.04
N ALA A 140 21.00 -24.15 -3.87
CA ALA A 140 21.80 -25.37 -3.90
C ALA A 140 23.29 -25.13 -4.25
N ARG A 141 23.59 -24.09 -5.04
CA ARG A 141 24.98 -23.67 -5.33
C ARG A 141 25.61 -22.94 -4.14
N LEU A 142 24.82 -22.17 -3.40
CA LEU A 142 25.27 -21.42 -2.22
C LEU A 142 25.45 -22.33 -1.00
N GLU A 143 24.55 -23.27 -0.75
CA GLU A 143 24.66 -24.28 0.32
C GLU A 143 25.93 -25.13 0.15
N LYS A 144 26.28 -25.51 -1.08
CA LYS A 144 27.55 -26.21 -1.37
C LYS A 144 28.79 -25.38 -1.06
N LYS A 145 28.68 -24.04 -1.07
CA LYS A 145 29.78 -23.11 -0.77
C LYS A 145 29.86 -22.74 0.71
N GLN A 146 28.72 -22.66 1.38
CA GLN A 146 28.61 -22.34 2.81
C GLN A 146 28.43 -23.64 3.61
N ALA A 147 29.50 -24.42 3.75
CA ALA A 147 29.58 -25.36 4.86
C ALA A 147 29.61 -24.53 6.15
N PHE A 148 28.64 -24.72 7.04
CA PHE A 148 28.44 -24.04 8.33
C PHE A 148 27.73 -22.67 8.30
N ALA A 149 26.40 -22.71 8.27
CA ALA A 149 25.55 -22.15 9.32
C ALA A 149 24.15 -22.72 9.10
N THR A 150 23.45 -23.05 10.18
CA THR A 150 22.04 -23.42 10.16
C THR A 150 21.25 -22.23 9.63
N VAL A 151 21.17 -22.08 8.32
CA VAL A 151 20.10 -21.28 7.72
C VAL A 151 18.85 -21.96 8.24
N GLU A 152 18.07 -21.26 9.06
CA GLU A 152 16.70 -21.67 9.36
C GLU A 152 16.04 -21.78 7.99
N CYS A 153 16.03 -23.03 7.49
CA CYS A 153 15.52 -23.35 6.18
C CYS A 153 14.08 -22.87 6.23
N VAL A 154 13.76 -21.89 5.38
CA VAL A 154 12.42 -21.33 5.33
C VAL A 154 11.51 -22.50 5.01
N LEU A 155 10.77 -22.96 6.02
CA LEU A 155 9.85 -24.08 5.85
C LEU A 155 8.87 -23.67 4.76
N LEU A 156 8.76 -24.53 3.75
CA LEU A 156 7.88 -24.24 2.62
C LEU A 156 6.42 -24.16 3.10
N PRO A 157 5.59 -23.31 2.50
CA PRO A 157 4.18 -23.16 2.86
C PRO A 157 3.44 -24.51 2.95
N SER A 158 3.74 -25.42 2.02
CA SER A 158 3.19 -26.77 1.94
C SER A 158 3.43 -27.65 3.17
N GLN A 159 4.42 -27.31 4.02
CA GLN A 159 4.83 -28.10 5.19
C GLN A 159 4.25 -27.58 6.51
N LEU A 160 3.61 -26.41 6.48
CA LEU A 160 3.13 -25.73 7.68
C LEU A 160 1.63 -25.99 7.88
N ASN A 161 1.26 -26.57 9.02
CA ASN A 161 -0.14 -26.62 9.48
C ASN A 161 -0.52 -25.27 10.12
N VAL A 162 -0.33 -24.19 9.36
CA VAL A 162 -0.53 -22.80 9.78
C VAL A 162 -1.55 -22.17 8.83
N GLN A 163 -2.32 -21.20 9.32
CA GLN A 163 -3.27 -20.45 8.49
C GLN A 163 -2.54 -19.79 7.31
N PRO A 164 -3.07 -19.85 6.08
CA PRO A 164 -2.36 -19.42 4.88
C PRO A 164 -2.02 -17.91 4.90
N GLU A 165 -2.83 -17.09 5.58
CA GLU A 165 -2.55 -15.67 5.77
C GLU A 165 -1.38 -15.36 6.70
N ALA A 166 -0.96 -16.31 7.55
CA ALA A 166 0.16 -16.15 8.47
C ALA A 166 1.50 -16.68 7.92
N ILE A 167 1.49 -17.26 6.71
CA ILE A 167 2.69 -17.79 6.07
C ILE A 167 3.54 -16.62 5.55
N LEU A 168 4.75 -16.47 6.08
CA LEU A 168 5.71 -15.48 5.58
C LEU A 168 6.38 -16.01 4.32
N LEU A 169 6.25 -15.26 3.22
CA LEU A 169 6.92 -15.59 1.96
C LEU A 169 8.42 -15.28 2.07
N PRO A 170 9.33 -16.22 1.73
CA PRO A 170 10.73 -15.88 1.58
C PRO A 170 10.91 -15.02 0.34
N VAL A 171 11.07 -13.72 0.57
CA VAL A 171 11.49 -12.76 -0.44
C VAL A 171 13.01 -12.59 -0.41
N PRO A 172 13.64 -12.22 -1.53
CA PRO A 172 15.08 -12.01 -1.59
C PRO A 172 15.61 -11.03 -0.56
N SER A 173 14.85 -10.00 -0.16
CA SER A 173 15.27 -9.04 0.88
C SER A 173 15.29 -9.62 2.30
N CYS A 174 14.52 -10.67 2.56
CA CYS A 174 14.43 -11.35 3.86
C CYS A 174 15.49 -12.45 4.05
N LEU A 175 16.22 -12.81 2.98
CA LEU A 175 17.31 -13.78 3.08
C LEU A 175 18.53 -13.15 3.79
N ALA A 176 19.42 -14.00 4.31
CA ALA A 176 20.67 -13.55 4.92
C ALA A 176 21.49 -12.70 3.93
N SER A 177 22.18 -11.66 4.43
CA SER A 177 22.94 -10.72 3.60
C SER A 177 23.96 -11.40 2.69
N GLU A 178 24.58 -12.47 3.18
CA GLU A 178 25.59 -13.26 2.49
C GLU A 178 25.02 -13.96 1.24
N ILE A 179 23.76 -14.39 1.32
CA ILE A 179 23.02 -15.01 0.22
C ILE A 179 22.56 -13.93 -0.76
N CYS A 180 22.03 -12.83 -0.23
CA CYS A 180 21.53 -11.68 -1.00
C CYS A 180 22.61 -11.01 -1.85
N ASP A 181 23.85 -10.95 -1.35
CA ASP A 181 24.96 -10.29 -2.01
C ASP A 181 25.57 -11.14 -3.15
N SER A 182 25.06 -12.36 -3.35
CA SER A 182 25.42 -13.18 -4.50
C SER A 182 25.04 -12.48 -5.81
N PRO A 183 25.88 -12.58 -6.87
CA PRO A 183 25.63 -11.89 -8.14
C PRO A 183 24.34 -12.36 -8.83
N GLU A 184 23.85 -13.56 -8.49
CA GLU A 184 22.64 -14.15 -9.07
C GLU A 184 21.36 -13.61 -8.39
N LEU A 185 21.36 -13.40 -7.06
CA LEU A 185 20.21 -12.87 -6.31
C LEU A 185 20.17 -11.35 -6.20
N LYS A 186 21.32 -10.68 -6.29
CA LYS A 186 21.41 -9.22 -6.24
C LYS A 186 20.45 -8.50 -7.20
N PRO A 187 20.31 -8.86 -8.48
CA PRO A 187 19.34 -8.22 -9.37
C PRO A 187 17.89 -8.49 -8.94
N LEU A 188 17.59 -9.70 -8.43
CA LEU A 188 16.26 -10.06 -7.95
C LEU A 188 15.87 -9.28 -6.70
N ARG A 189 16.81 -9.08 -5.77
CA ARG A 189 16.63 -8.22 -4.60
C ARG A 189 16.46 -6.76 -4.99
N ALA A 190 17.26 -6.25 -5.92
CA ALA A 190 17.11 -4.86 -6.38
C ALA A 190 15.75 -4.62 -7.06
N ALA A 191 15.30 -5.58 -7.87
CA ALA A 191 13.98 -5.60 -8.48
C ALA A 191 12.86 -5.58 -7.43
N GLU A 192 12.94 -6.48 -6.46
CA GLU A 192 11.98 -6.60 -5.37
C GLU A 192 11.88 -5.31 -4.54
N LEU A 193 13.02 -4.73 -4.14
CA LEU A 193 13.05 -3.46 -3.40
C LEU A 193 12.42 -2.31 -4.20
N LYS A 194 12.71 -2.19 -5.51
CA LYS A 194 12.07 -1.19 -6.38
C LYS A 194 10.54 -1.35 -6.43
N LEU A 195 10.06 -2.60 -6.46
CA LEU A 195 8.63 -2.88 -6.48
C LEU A 195 7.96 -2.56 -5.14
N ARG A 196 8.60 -2.90 -4.02
CA ARG A 196 8.13 -2.52 -2.68
C ARG A 196 8.11 -1.00 -2.51
N GLU A 197 9.15 -0.31 -2.95
CA GLU A 197 9.23 1.15 -2.96
C GLU A 197 8.05 1.75 -3.74
N GLY A 198 7.80 1.24 -4.95
CA GLY A 198 6.69 1.76 -5.76
C GLY A 198 5.31 1.48 -5.19
N ARG A 199 5.10 0.30 -4.59
CA ARG A 199 3.85 -0.02 -3.89
C ARG A 199 3.64 0.87 -2.67
N LEU A 200 4.70 1.16 -1.93
CA LEU A 200 4.63 2.04 -0.77
C LEU A 200 4.40 3.50 -1.18
N HIS A 201 4.97 3.92 -2.31
CA HIS A 201 4.66 5.21 -2.90
C HIS A 201 3.17 5.32 -3.27
N ASP A 202 2.62 4.30 -3.94
CA ASP A 202 1.20 4.25 -4.30
C ASP A 202 0.29 4.31 -3.07
N LEU A 203 0.64 3.57 -1.99
CA LEU A 203 -0.10 3.60 -0.73
C LEU A 203 -0.04 4.97 -0.04
N LEU A 204 1.13 5.62 -0.02
CA LEU A 204 1.27 6.95 0.55
C LEU A 204 0.45 7.99 -0.23
N GLU A 205 0.38 7.85 -1.56
CA GLU A 205 -0.42 8.71 -2.41
C GLU A 205 -1.92 8.47 -2.20
N GLU A 206 -2.35 7.22 -2.00
CA GLU A 206 -3.72 6.89 -1.64
C GLU A 206 -4.13 7.52 -0.30
N ILE A 207 -3.29 7.40 0.74
CA ILE A 207 -3.53 8.04 2.05
C ILE A 207 -3.62 9.56 1.88
N ARG A 208 -2.70 10.16 1.11
CA ARG A 208 -2.68 11.60 0.86
C ARG A 208 -3.95 12.07 0.15
N LEU A 209 -4.39 11.34 -0.87
CA LEU A 209 -5.64 11.63 -1.58
C LEU A 209 -6.82 11.55 -0.61
N HIS A 210 -6.87 10.53 0.24
CA HIS A 210 -7.94 10.36 1.21
C HIS A 210 -7.99 11.51 2.23
N VAL A 211 -6.85 11.91 2.79
CA VAL A 211 -6.72 13.10 3.67
C VAL A 211 -7.21 14.37 2.97
N THR A 212 -6.84 14.56 1.70
CA THR A 212 -7.22 15.74 0.91
C THR A 212 -8.73 15.79 0.69
N LEU A 213 -9.33 14.66 0.27
CA LEU A 213 -10.77 14.56 0.07
C LEU A 213 -11.55 14.80 1.37
N GLN A 214 -11.14 14.17 2.48
CA GLN A 214 -11.77 14.38 3.78
C GLN A 214 -11.65 15.83 4.24
N SER A 215 -10.51 16.47 4.05
CA SER A 215 -10.30 17.89 4.38
C SER A 215 -11.19 18.80 3.54
N LEU A 216 -11.34 18.54 2.24
CA LEU A 216 -12.23 19.28 1.35
C LEU A 216 -13.69 19.14 1.79
N LEU A 217 -14.13 17.92 2.11
CA LEU A 217 -15.48 17.63 2.63
C LEU A 217 -15.73 18.32 3.97
N TYR A 218 -14.73 18.32 4.85
CA TYR A 218 -14.79 19.03 6.12
C TYR A 218 -14.97 20.54 5.91
N HIS A 219 -14.19 21.14 5.01
CA HIS A 219 -14.26 22.56 4.72
C HIS A 219 -15.55 22.98 4.02
N SER A 220 -16.06 22.18 3.07
CA SER A 220 -17.34 22.46 2.42
C SER A 220 -18.49 22.39 3.43
N SER A 221 -18.52 21.35 4.26
CA SER A 221 -19.51 21.17 5.32
C SER A 221 -19.46 22.31 6.35
N LYS A 222 -18.26 22.78 6.71
CA LYS A 222 -18.06 23.90 7.65
C LYS A 222 -18.66 25.21 7.15
N LYS A 223 -18.55 25.52 5.85
CA LYS A 223 -19.08 26.77 5.27
C LYS A 223 -20.59 26.86 5.42
N HIS A 224 -21.30 25.74 5.34
CA HIS A 224 -22.75 25.69 5.46
C HIS A 224 -23.26 25.60 6.90
N SER A 225 -22.38 25.29 7.87
CA SER A 225 -22.74 25.12 9.28
C SER A 225 -22.38 26.30 10.19
N VAL A 226 -21.88 27.41 9.63
CA VAL A 226 -21.53 28.63 10.38
C VAL A 226 -22.78 29.19 11.08
N GLY A 227 -22.90 28.96 12.38
CA GLY A 227 -23.96 29.50 13.24
C GLY A 227 -24.68 28.49 14.14
N GLN A 228 -24.56 27.18 13.87
CA GLN A 228 -25.14 26.13 14.71
C GLN A 228 -24.05 25.42 15.52
N ALA A 229 -23.75 25.98 16.68
CA ALA A 229 -22.64 25.57 17.54
C ALA A 229 -22.76 24.13 18.07
N GLY A 230 -21.68 23.34 17.90
CA GLY A 230 -21.10 22.34 18.82
C GLY A 230 -21.90 21.13 19.31
N LYS A 231 -23.22 21.22 19.45
CA LYS A 231 -24.09 20.15 20.00
C LYS A 231 -25.05 19.55 18.99
N THR A 232 -24.98 20.01 17.74
CA THR A 232 -25.80 19.44 16.66
C THR A 232 -25.16 18.15 16.16
N ARG A 233 -25.98 17.26 15.59
CA ARG A 233 -25.52 16.05 14.88
C ARG A 233 -24.42 16.37 13.87
N THR A 234 -24.51 17.52 13.20
CA THR A 234 -23.51 18.04 12.27
C THR A 234 -22.18 18.35 12.97
N GLY A 235 -22.21 18.92 14.19
CA GLY A 235 -21.02 19.15 15.00
C GLY A 235 -20.27 17.85 15.31
N HIS A 236 -20.99 16.80 15.74
CA HIS A 236 -20.38 15.48 15.96
C HIS A 236 -19.82 14.85 14.69
N ALA A 237 -20.51 14.98 13.55
CA ALA A 237 -20.00 14.51 12.27
C ALA A 237 -18.71 15.24 11.85
N MET A 238 -18.62 16.55 12.12
CA MET A 238 -17.42 17.35 11.84
C MET A 238 -16.26 17.01 12.77
N GLU A 239 -16.53 16.72 14.04
CA GLU A 239 -15.52 16.26 15.00
C GLU A 239 -14.98 14.88 14.60
N ALA A 240 -15.86 13.93 14.27
CA ALA A 240 -15.46 12.62 13.75
C ALA A 240 -14.62 12.74 12.46
N SER A 241 -15.04 13.57 11.49
CA SER A 241 -14.25 13.80 10.28
C SER A 241 -12.87 14.43 10.56
N ARG A 242 -12.78 15.35 11.54
CA ARG A 242 -11.50 15.92 11.97
C ARG A 242 -10.60 14.87 12.63
N GLU A 243 -11.16 14.03 13.50
CA GLU A 243 -10.43 12.91 14.10
C GLU A 243 -9.91 11.96 13.02
N THR A 244 -10.74 11.68 11.99
CA THR A 244 -10.34 10.87 10.85
C THR A 244 -9.18 11.47 10.06
N VAL A 245 -9.27 12.76 9.72
CA VAL A 245 -8.18 13.46 9.03
C VAL A 245 -6.89 13.42 9.84
N GLN A 246 -6.97 13.60 11.17
CA GLN A 246 -5.80 13.56 12.04
C GLN A 246 -5.18 12.15 12.10
N ALA A 247 -6.00 11.11 12.23
CA ALA A 247 -5.53 9.72 12.28
C ALA A 247 -4.82 9.32 10.98
N LEU A 248 -5.41 9.63 9.82
CA LEU A 248 -4.79 9.40 8.51
C LEU A 248 -3.48 10.18 8.32
N HIS A 249 -3.42 11.41 8.84
CA HIS A 249 -2.19 12.20 8.81
C HIS A 249 -1.10 11.59 9.70
N ASP A 250 -1.46 11.08 10.88
CA ASP A 250 -0.53 10.38 11.76
C ASP A 250 -0.05 9.07 11.12
N GLU A 251 -0.93 8.33 10.43
CA GLU A 251 -0.60 7.15 9.64
C GLU A 251 0.39 7.47 8.51
N TYR A 252 0.12 8.53 7.73
CA TYR A 252 1.04 8.99 6.69
C TYR A 252 2.42 9.29 7.27
N ASN A 253 2.49 10.01 8.39
CA ASN A 253 3.76 10.35 9.03
C ASN A 253 4.48 9.14 9.63
N PHE A 254 3.75 8.10 10.04
CA PHE A 254 4.32 6.84 10.48
C PHE A 254 4.88 6.02 9.31
N MET A 255 4.16 5.96 8.19
CA MET A 255 4.55 5.18 7.01
C MET A 255 5.68 5.84 6.21
N ARG A 256 5.76 7.17 6.21
CA ARG A 256 6.77 7.94 5.48
C ARG A 256 8.24 7.55 5.80
N PRO A 257 8.69 7.44 7.07
CA PRO A 257 10.05 6.99 7.35
C PRO A 257 10.27 5.51 7.00
N LEU A 258 9.24 4.67 7.09
CA LEU A 258 9.33 3.27 6.67
C LEU A 258 9.55 3.15 5.15
N ALA A 259 9.04 4.11 4.36
CA ALA A 259 9.32 4.20 2.94
C ALA A 259 10.78 4.44 2.59
N THR A 260 11.55 5.01 3.52
CA THR A 260 12.99 5.16 3.34
C THR A 260 13.78 3.89 3.67
N ASP A 261 13.16 2.91 4.36
CA ASP A 261 13.78 1.63 4.75
C ASP A 261 12.94 0.45 4.24
N CYS A 262 12.88 0.29 2.92
CA CYS A 262 12.11 -0.74 2.19
C CYS A 262 12.50 -2.21 2.48
N ARG A 263 13.27 -2.48 3.55
CA ARG A 263 13.80 -3.81 3.89
C ARG A 263 12.83 -4.66 4.72
N ALA A 264 11.82 -4.06 5.35
CA ALA A 264 10.87 -4.79 6.19
C ALA A 264 9.69 -5.35 5.38
N PRO A 265 9.20 -6.57 5.69
CA PRO A 265 8.02 -7.13 5.05
C PRO A 265 6.79 -6.25 5.33
N ILE A 266 6.04 -5.92 4.27
CA ILE A 266 4.88 -5.00 4.32
C ILE A 266 3.78 -5.53 5.25
N LEU A 267 3.69 -6.84 5.45
CA LEU A 267 2.67 -7.50 6.27
C LEU A 267 2.66 -7.01 7.74
N GLU A 268 3.82 -6.83 8.37
CA GLU A 268 3.89 -6.32 9.76
C GLU A 268 3.41 -4.86 9.87
N HIS A 269 3.63 -4.07 8.83
CA HIS A 269 3.28 -2.64 8.82
C HIS A 269 1.82 -2.41 8.41
N GLY A 270 1.31 -3.20 7.46
CA GLY A 270 -0.08 -3.15 6.99
C GLY A 270 -1.08 -3.57 8.07
N GLN A 271 -0.72 -4.53 8.94
CA GLN A 271 -1.56 -4.92 10.08
C GLN A 271 -1.71 -3.79 11.10
N LYS A 272 -0.64 -3.04 11.39
CA LYS A 272 -0.70 -1.88 12.28
C LYS A 272 -1.56 -0.78 11.66
N ALA A 273 -1.30 -0.39 10.41
CA ALA A 273 -2.08 0.61 9.68
C ALA A 273 -3.60 0.31 9.67
N ARG A 274 -3.99 -0.94 9.33
CA ARG A 274 -5.40 -1.33 9.25
C ARG A 274 -6.12 -1.44 10.58
N SER A 275 -5.42 -1.85 11.65
CA SER A 275 -6.00 -1.86 13.01
C SER A 275 -6.50 -0.48 13.47
N TRP A 276 -6.04 0.60 12.84
CA TRP A 276 -6.49 1.97 13.06
C TRP A 276 -7.62 2.40 12.12
N GLN A 277 -7.55 2.11 10.81
CA GLN A 277 -8.67 2.30 9.86
C GLN A 277 -9.95 1.59 10.33
N GLU A 278 -9.77 0.49 11.04
CA GLU A 278 -10.84 -0.30 11.62
C GLU A 278 -11.48 0.29 12.88
N LYS A 279 -10.80 1.20 13.61
CA LYS A 279 -11.44 2.00 14.68
C LYS A 279 -12.29 3.13 14.10
N GLU A 280 -12.02 3.53 12.86
CA GLU A 280 -12.75 4.57 12.13
C GLU A 280 -14.01 4.07 11.43
N ARG A 281 -14.07 2.78 11.03
CA ARG A 281 -15.26 2.22 10.36
C ARG A 281 -16.49 2.14 11.28
N ASP A 282 -16.28 2.21 12.59
CA ASP A 282 -17.33 2.37 13.61
C ASP A 282 -17.79 3.83 13.77
N ALA A 283 -17.16 4.80 13.08
CA ALA A 283 -17.71 6.14 12.92
C ALA A 283 -19.02 6.04 12.12
N PRO A 284 -20.06 6.80 12.50
CA PRO A 284 -21.42 6.46 12.11
C PRO A 284 -21.61 6.52 10.59
N LYS A 285 -21.90 5.35 9.98
CA LYS A 285 -22.40 5.15 8.59
C LYS A 285 -23.57 6.10 8.22
N GLU A 286 -24.22 6.67 9.23
CA GLU A 286 -25.21 7.73 9.08
C GLU A 286 -24.66 9.05 8.51
N VAL A 287 -23.37 9.36 8.67
CA VAL A 287 -22.75 10.57 8.10
C VAL A 287 -22.57 10.39 6.59
N GLU A 288 -22.06 9.25 6.15
CA GLU A 288 -21.87 8.94 4.73
C GLU A 288 -23.22 8.86 3.99
N LYS A 289 -24.24 8.26 4.61
CA LYS A 289 -25.62 8.25 4.11
C LYS A 289 -26.22 9.67 4.03
N TYR A 290 -26.07 10.47 5.09
CA TYR A 290 -26.53 11.86 5.11
C TYR A 290 -25.83 12.71 4.04
N MET A 291 -24.52 12.51 3.85
CA MET A 291 -23.74 13.20 2.83
C MET A 291 -24.11 12.79 1.39
N MET A 292 -24.38 11.51 1.12
CA MET A 292 -24.87 11.06 -0.20
C MET A 292 -26.27 11.63 -0.52
N GLU A 293 -27.17 11.65 0.47
CA GLU A 293 -28.51 12.23 0.33
C GLU A 293 -28.47 13.74 0.08
N HIS A 294 -27.50 14.47 0.64
CA HIS A 294 -27.40 15.92 0.51
C HIS A 294 -26.48 16.39 -0.61
N ALA A 295 -25.49 15.59 -1.02
CA ALA A 295 -24.68 15.84 -2.23
C ALA A 295 -25.55 15.84 -3.48
N SER A 296 -26.56 14.95 -3.55
CA SER A 296 -27.53 14.89 -4.65
C SER A 296 -28.31 16.20 -4.84
N ASN A 297 -28.54 16.95 -3.76
CA ASN A 297 -29.23 18.26 -3.81
C ASN A 297 -28.31 19.41 -4.24
N LEU A 298 -26.98 19.24 -4.17
CA LEU A 298 -26.00 20.24 -4.60
C LEU A 298 -25.73 20.22 -6.12
N PHE A 299 -26.18 19.18 -6.84
CA PHE A 299 -25.95 19.02 -8.28
C PHE A 299 -27.18 19.33 -9.17
N PHE A 300 -28.32 19.71 -8.59
CA PHE A 300 -29.57 20.00 -9.32
C PHE A 300 -30.03 21.46 -9.26
N HIS A 301 -29.16 22.38 -8.85
CA HIS A 301 -29.37 23.83 -8.94
C HIS A 301 -28.16 24.50 -9.59
#